data_AF-A0A928J802-F1
#
_entry.id   AF-A0A928J802-F1
#
_cell.length_a   1.000
_cell.length_b   1.000
_cell.length_c   1.000
_cell.angle_alpha   90.00
_cell.angle_beta   90.00
_cell.angle_gamma   90.00
#
_symmetry.space_group_name_H-M   'P 1'
#
loop_
_entity.id
_entity.type
_entity.pdbx_description
1 polymer ?
#
loop_
_entity_poly.entity_id
_entity_poly.type
_entity_poly.pdbx_seq_one_letter_code
_entity_poly.pdbx_strand_id
1 'polypeptide(L)'
;MKKILYVGAEAMPFAATGGLGDVLGSLPAAVAAEGGEDVEVSVVMPLHKNVSESFRREMKTEVEFYVGLAWRQQYCGIKSLYKDGVTYYFVDNEYYFARDTLYGCYDDGERYAFFSKAVLEMLDRLDYFPDVLHANDWQSALTVIYLKCKYASRPGYSGIKSVYTIHNIEYQGKYDHAILSTVFELDWWRNIVDYDGCINLMKGAIECADKV
;
A
#
# COMPACT_ATOMS: atom_id res chain seq x y z
N MET A 1 12.97 -12.05 15.32
CA MET A 1 12.98 -11.02 14.27
C MET A 1 11.56 -10.56 14.03
N LYS A 2 11.27 -9.26 14.24
CA LYS A 2 9.99 -8.62 13.96
C LYS A 2 9.98 -8.07 12.53
N LYS A 3 8.90 -8.27 11.80
CA LYS A 3 8.74 -7.81 10.42
C LYS A 3 7.86 -6.57 10.36
N ILE A 4 8.37 -5.48 9.80
CA ILE A 4 7.63 -4.23 9.60
C ILE A 4 7.54 -3.94 8.12
N LEU A 5 6.32 -3.90 7.59
CA LEU A 5 6.04 -3.51 6.22
C LEU A 5 5.45 -2.12 6.18
N TYR A 6 6.21 -1.16 5.68
CA TYR A 6 5.72 0.18 5.35
C TYR A 6 5.03 0.14 3.99
N VAL A 7 3.86 0.76 3.90
CA VAL A 7 3.06 0.87 2.68
C VAL A 7 2.87 2.35 2.38
N GLY A 8 3.20 2.75 1.16
CA GLY A 8 2.94 4.11 0.69
C GLY A 8 2.99 4.23 -0.82
N ALA A 9 2.50 5.36 -1.33
CA ALA A 9 2.45 5.59 -2.77
C ALA A 9 3.78 6.11 -3.34
N GLU A 10 4.71 6.57 -2.52
CA GLU A 10 6.00 7.13 -2.92
C GLU A 10 7.09 6.83 -1.91
N ALA A 11 8.33 6.71 -2.38
CA ALA A 11 9.53 6.60 -1.55
C ALA A 11 10.75 7.07 -2.36
N MET A 12 11.56 7.93 -1.75
CA MET A 12 12.88 8.28 -2.31
C MET A 12 13.86 7.12 -2.13
N PRO A 13 14.80 6.91 -3.07
CA PRO A 13 15.08 7.70 -4.28
C PRO A 13 14.29 7.27 -5.52
N PHE A 14 13.28 6.40 -5.38
CA PHE A 14 12.65 5.75 -6.53
C PHE A 14 11.63 6.65 -7.23
N ALA A 15 10.66 7.18 -6.49
CA ALA A 15 9.67 8.11 -6.99
C ALA A 15 9.01 8.85 -5.82
N ALA A 16 8.95 10.18 -5.89
CA ALA A 16 8.30 11.02 -4.91
C ALA A 16 7.84 12.34 -5.51
N THR A 17 6.82 12.93 -4.90
CA THR A 17 6.34 14.28 -5.20
C THR A 17 6.36 15.22 -4.00
N GLY A 18 6.50 14.71 -2.78
CA GLY A 18 6.58 15.54 -1.58
C GLY A 18 7.17 14.82 -0.36
N GLY A 19 6.82 15.31 0.82
CA GLY A 19 7.43 14.89 2.09
C GLY A 19 7.16 13.45 2.51
N LEU A 20 6.08 12.83 2.01
CA LEU A 20 5.83 11.40 2.26
C LEU A 20 6.97 10.54 1.67
N GLY A 21 7.43 10.88 0.46
CA GLY A 21 8.55 10.19 -0.17
C GLY A 21 9.86 10.32 0.62
N ASP A 22 10.10 11.45 1.27
CA ASP A 22 11.26 11.65 2.13
C ASP A 22 11.18 10.79 3.40
N VAL A 23 9.99 10.70 4.00
CA VAL A 23 9.76 9.83 5.17
C VAL A 23 9.98 8.37 4.80
N LEU A 24 9.34 7.87 3.74
CA LEU A 24 9.49 6.48 3.33
C LEU A 24 10.86 6.15 2.70
N GLY A 25 11.61 7.16 2.28
CA GLY A 25 13.00 7.00 1.84
C GLY A 25 14.03 6.98 2.97
N SER A 26 13.67 7.41 4.20
CA SER A 26 14.64 7.56 5.30
C SER A 26 14.25 6.84 6.59
N LEU A 27 13.00 6.92 7.03
CA LEU A 27 12.51 6.30 8.26
C LEU A 27 12.68 4.77 8.25
N PRO A 28 12.32 4.03 7.18
CA PRO A 28 12.49 2.58 7.17
C PRO A 28 13.95 2.14 7.35
N ALA A 29 14.90 2.84 6.72
CA ALA A 29 16.33 2.57 6.86
C ALA A 29 16.84 2.88 8.27
N ALA A 30 16.37 3.99 8.88
CA ALA A 30 16.71 4.32 10.26
C ALA A 30 16.18 3.27 11.26
N VAL A 31 14.95 2.77 11.04
CA VAL A 31 14.35 1.71 11.87
C VAL A 31 15.08 0.38 11.69
N ALA A 32 15.50 0.03 10.47
CA ALA A 32 16.31 -1.15 10.22
C ALA A 32 17.68 -1.06 10.92
N ALA A 33 18.33 0.10 10.85
CA ALA A 33 19.63 0.32 11.48
C ALA A 33 19.56 0.25 13.02
N GLU A 34 18.54 0.87 13.64
CA GLU A 34 18.36 0.84 15.09
C GLU A 34 17.90 -0.54 15.59
N GLY A 35 17.04 -1.21 14.83
CA GLY A 35 16.54 -2.55 15.17
C GLY A 35 17.55 -3.68 14.96
N GLY A 36 18.57 -3.46 14.11
CA GLY A 36 19.59 -4.46 13.80
C GLY A 36 19.00 -5.78 13.31
N GLU A 37 19.54 -6.91 13.77
CA GLU A 37 19.09 -8.25 13.38
C GLU A 37 17.73 -8.64 13.99
N ASP A 38 17.21 -7.87 14.95
CA ASP A 38 15.92 -8.13 15.57
C ASP A 38 14.74 -7.62 14.75
N VAL A 39 14.97 -6.78 13.74
CA VAL A 39 13.94 -6.15 12.92
C VAL A 39 14.23 -6.32 11.44
N GLU A 40 13.28 -6.88 10.72
CA GLU A 40 13.27 -6.93 9.26
C GLU A 40 12.32 -5.84 8.74
N VAL A 41 12.85 -4.90 7.94
CA VAL A 41 12.08 -3.78 7.42
C VAL A 41 11.89 -3.93 5.92
N SER A 42 10.65 -3.74 5.48
CA SER A 42 10.29 -3.69 4.07
C SER A 42 9.43 -2.46 3.77
N VAL A 43 9.52 -1.97 2.54
CA VAL A 43 8.67 -0.89 2.02
C VAL A 43 8.00 -1.41 0.76
N VAL A 44 6.71 -1.17 0.58
CA VAL A 44 6.02 -1.46 -0.68
C VAL A 44 5.42 -0.19 -1.27
N MET A 45 5.69 0.02 -2.55
CA MET A 45 5.17 1.15 -3.33
C MET A 45 4.79 0.73 -4.76
N PRO A 46 4.02 1.52 -5.50
CA PRO A 46 3.80 1.27 -6.92
C PRO A 46 5.09 1.44 -7.73
N LEU A 47 5.26 0.64 -8.79
CA LEU A 47 6.35 0.83 -9.76
C LEU A 47 5.99 1.96 -10.74
N HIS A 48 6.16 3.20 -10.31
CA HIS A 48 5.87 4.37 -11.13
C HIS A 48 6.78 4.47 -12.36
N LYS A 49 6.24 5.02 -13.46
CA LYS A 49 6.98 5.26 -14.72
C LYS A 49 8.32 5.97 -14.52
N ASN A 50 8.36 6.93 -13.60
CA ASN A 50 9.52 7.79 -13.36
C ASN A 50 10.65 7.12 -12.55
N VAL A 51 10.45 5.90 -12.03
CA VAL A 51 11.55 5.12 -11.44
C VAL A 51 12.63 4.90 -12.50
N SER A 52 13.85 5.30 -12.17
CA SER A 52 14.97 5.32 -13.13
C SER A 52 15.30 3.93 -13.66
N GLU A 53 15.81 3.90 -14.88
CA GLU A 53 16.25 2.66 -15.54
C GLU A 53 17.39 1.96 -14.78
N SER A 54 18.23 2.71 -14.06
CA SER A 54 19.28 2.12 -13.21
C SER A 54 18.68 1.24 -12.11
N PHE A 55 17.69 1.76 -11.36
CA PHE A 55 17.02 0.99 -10.34
C PHE A 55 16.23 -0.18 -10.92
N ARG A 56 15.55 0.02 -12.06
CA ARG A 56 14.79 -1.04 -12.74
C ARG A 56 15.67 -2.24 -13.11
N ARG A 57 16.93 -2.02 -13.48
CA ARG A 57 17.90 -3.09 -13.79
C ARG A 57 18.38 -3.87 -12.57
N GLU A 58 18.37 -3.24 -11.40
CA GLU A 58 18.73 -3.85 -10.13
C GLU A 58 17.58 -4.63 -9.50
N MET A 59 16.34 -4.40 -9.95
CA MET A 59 15.16 -5.08 -9.45
C MET A 59 15.12 -6.56 -9.84
N LYS A 60 14.80 -7.41 -8.87
CA LYS A 60 14.47 -8.82 -9.08
C LYS A 60 12.95 -8.97 -9.20
N THR A 61 12.47 -9.73 -10.19
CA THR A 61 11.07 -10.17 -10.20
C THR A 61 10.90 -11.29 -9.18
N GLU A 62 9.99 -11.12 -8.22
CA GLU A 62 9.73 -12.09 -7.15
C GLU A 62 8.56 -13.02 -7.52
N VAL A 63 7.43 -12.44 -7.95
CA VAL A 63 6.24 -13.20 -8.32
C VAL A 63 5.35 -12.40 -9.27
N GLU A 64 4.56 -13.11 -10.08
CA GLU A 64 3.53 -12.53 -10.95
C GLU A 64 2.19 -13.24 -10.71
N PHE A 65 1.11 -12.48 -10.66
CA PHE A 65 -0.23 -13.00 -10.44
C PHE A 65 -1.30 -12.03 -10.96
N TYR A 66 -2.57 -12.37 -10.75
CA TYR A 66 -3.71 -11.51 -11.06
C TYR A 66 -4.41 -11.09 -9.78
N VAL A 67 -4.73 -9.81 -9.68
CA VAL A 67 -5.51 -9.23 -8.59
C VAL A 67 -6.94 -8.97 -9.08
N GLY A 68 -7.91 -9.47 -8.33
CA GLY A 68 -9.31 -9.17 -8.55
C GLY A 68 -9.68 -7.80 -8.00
N LEU A 69 -10.26 -6.95 -8.84
CA LEU A 69 -10.82 -5.66 -8.45
C LEU A 69 -12.26 -5.56 -8.96
N ALA A 70 -13.23 -5.77 -8.07
CA ALA A 70 -14.63 -5.94 -8.41
C ALA A 70 -14.82 -6.98 -9.52
N TRP A 71 -15.28 -6.55 -10.69
CA TRP A 71 -15.62 -7.42 -11.81
C TRP A 71 -14.45 -7.73 -12.75
N ARG A 72 -13.28 -7.13 -12.55
CA ARG A 72 -12.08 -7.31 -13.41
C ARG A 72 -10.94 -8.01 -12.69
N GLN A 73 -10.06 -8.56 -13.50
CA GLN A 73 -8.79 -9.16 -13.09
C GLN A 73 -7.67 -8.38 -13.77
N GLN A 74 -6.68 -7.98 -12.99
CA GLN A 74 -5.58 -7.18 -13.50
C GLN A 74 -4.25 -7.83 -13.14
N TYR A 75 -3.34 -7.88 -14.11
CA TYR A 75 -1.96 -8.35 -13.91
C TYR A 75 -1.29 -7.60 -12.76
N CYS A 76 -0.51 -8.29 -11.94
CA CYS A 76 0.32 -7.73 -10.90
C CYS A 76 1.66 -8.48 -10.87
N GLY A 77 2.73 -7.78 -11.16
CA GLY A 77 4.09 -8.24 -10.85
C GLY A 77 4.52 -7.65 -9.52
N ILE A 78 5.32 -8.41 -8.77
CA ILE A 78 6.05 -7.89 -7.61
C ILE A 78 7.53 -7.96 -7.95
N LYS A 79 8.17 -6.79 -7.93
CA LYS A 79 9.62 -6.67 -8.04
C LYS A 79 10.19 -6.28 -6.69
N SER A 80 11.46 -6.56 -6.44
CA SER A 80 12.14 -6.08 -5.24
C SER A 80 13.57 -5.62 -5.47
N LEU A 81 14.03 -4.75 -4.59
CA LEU A 81 15.41 -4.25 -4.53
C LEU A 81 15.78 -4.08 -3.05
N TYR A 82 16.94 -4.59 -2.65
CA TYR A 82 17.46 -4.42 -1.29
C TYR A 82 18.41 -3.23 -1.23
N LYS A 83 18.18 -2.30 -0.30
CA LYS A 83 18.99 -1.09 -0.13
C LYS A 83 18.93 -0.58 1.30
N ASP A 84 20.09 -0.25 1.86
CA ASP A 84 20.26 0.39 3.17
C ASP A 84 19.53 -0.33 4.33
N GLY A 85 19.58 -1.67 4.35
CA GLY A 85 18.92 -2.48 5.40
C GLY A 85 17.46 -2.81 5.12
N VAL A 86 16.91 -2.35 3.99
CA VAL A 86 15.47 -2.42 3.69
C VAL A 86 15.23 -3.15 2.37
N THR A 87 14.23 -4.05 2.37
CA THR A 87 13.70 -4.61 1.12
C THR A 87 12.59 -3.71 0.58
N TYR A 88 12.81 -3.12 -0.59
CA TYR A 88 11.80 -2.36 -1.30
C TYR A 88 11.08 -3.29 -2.28
N TYR A 89 9.78 -3.43 -2.13
CA TYR A 89 8.88 -4.10 -3.06
C TYR A 89 8.17 -3.08 -3.95
N PHE A 90 8.01 -3.43 -5.23
CA PHE A 90 7.37 -2.60 -6.23
C PHE A 90 6.21 -3.36 -6.86
N VAL A 91 5.01 -2.79 -6.77
CA VAL A 91 3.82 -3.31 -7.45
C VAL A 91 3.88 -2.88 -8.91
N ASP A 92 4.20 -3.83 -9.78
CA ASP A 92 4.31 -3.65 -11.22
C ASP A 92 2.94 -3.86 -11.89
N ASN A 93 2.45 -2.76 -12.46
CA ASN A 93 1.28 -2.73 -13.31
C ASN A 93 1.31 -1.48 -14.18
N GLU A 94 1.70 -1.62 -15.46
CA GLU A 94 1.76 -0.47 -16.37
C GLU A 94 0.40 0.17 -16.61
N TYR A 95 -0.69 -0.62 -16.59
CA TYR A 95 -2.04 -0.08 -16.76
C TYR A 95 -2.37 0.99 -15.72
N TYR A 96 -1.91 0.89 -14.47
CA TYR A 96 -2.19 1.83 -13.39
C TYR A 96 -1.04 2.80 -13.11
N PHE A 97 0.22 2.37 -13.24
CA PHE A 97 1.39 3.12 -12.74
C PHE A 97 2.35 3.60 -13.83
N ALA A 98 2.13 3.24 -15.10
CA ALA A 98 2.84 3.88 -16.21
C ALA A 98 2.22 5.26 -16.54
N ARG A 99 2.24 6.17 -15.57
CA ARG A 99 1.69 7.54 -15.66
C ARG A 99 2.79 8.59 -15.52
N ASP A 100 2.54 9.77 -16.06
CA ASP A 100 3.47 10.91 -15.93
C ASP A 100 3.37 11.61 -14.56
N THR A 101 2.27 11.39 -13.82
CA THR A 101 2.06 11.90 -12.46
C THR A 101 1.74 10.76 -11.49
N LEU A 102 2.11 10.94 -10.22
CA LEU A 102 1.83 9.97 -9.14
C LEU A 102 0.36 10.04 -8.65
N TYR A 103 -0.22 11.25 -8.67
CA TYR A 103 -1.58 11.54 -8.19
C TYR A 103 -2.36 12.41 -9.17
N GLY A 104 -3.64 12.62 -8.87
CA GLY A 104 -4.53 13.55 -9.56
C GLY A 104 -5.13 13.00 -10.84
N CYS A 105 -5.03 11.69 -11.06
CA CYS A 105 -5.67 11.05 -12.19
C CYS A 105 -7.13 10.71 -11.86
N TYR A 106 -7.97 10.66 -12.88
CA TYR A 106 -9.42 10.42 -12.73
C TYR A 106 -9.74 9.05 -12.07
N ASP A 107 -8.85 8.07 -12.20
CA ASP A 107 -8.93 6.70 -11.70
C ASP A 107 -8.13 6.46 -10.41
N ASP A 108 -7.74 7.52 -9.69
CA ASP A 108 -6.93 7.41 -8.48
C ASP A 108 -7.55 6.49 -7.41
N GLY A 109 -8.87 6.53 -7.22
CA GLY A 109 -9.54 5.61 -6.29
C GLY A 109 -9.35 4.16 -6.71
N GLU A 110 -9.48 3.89 -8.00
CA GLU A 110 -9.35 2.55 -8.57
C GLU A 110 -7.92 2.02 -8.48
N ARG A 111 -6.91 2.79 -8.90
CA ARG A 111 -5.52 2.32 -8.87
C ARG A 111 -5.04 2.03 -7.46
N TYR A 112 -5.47 2.82 -6.46
CA TYR A 112 -5.03 2.64 -5.08
C TYR A 112 -5.83 1.55 -4.37
N ALA A 113 -7.04 1.24 -4.84
CA ALA A 113 -7.75 0.02 -4.48
C ALA A 113 -7.04 -1.23 -5.03
N PHE A 114 -6.59 -1.19 -6.29
CA PHE A 114 -5.75 -2.25 -6.88
C PHE A 114 -4.45 -2.41 -6.09
N PHE A 115 -3.70 -1.33 -5.88
CA PHE A 115 -2.45 -1.32 -5.12
C PHE A 115 -2.64 -1.96 -3.74
N SER A 116 -3.67 -1.54 -3.01
CA SER A 116 -3.91 -2.03 -1.66
C SER A 116 -4.21 -3.53 -1.62
N LYS A 117 -4.94 -4.04 -2.61
CA LYS A 117 -5.15 -5.49 -2.74
C LYS A 117 -3.89 -6.22 -3.18
N ALA A 118 -3.12 -5.66 -4.11
CA ALA A 118 -1.85 -6.22 -4.56
C ALA A 118 -0.88 -6.40 -3.38
N VAL A 119 -0.79 -5.41 -2.49
CA VAL A 119 0.00 -5.48 -1.26
C VAL A 119 -0.43 -6.65 -0.38
N LEU A 120 -1.74 -6.81 -0.15
CA LEU A 120 -2.24 -7.90 0.71
C LEU A 120 -2.08 -9.26 0.05
N GLU A 121 -2.37 -9.41 -1.25
CA GLU A 121 -2.18 -10.66 -1.99
C GLU A 121 -0.70 -11.04 -2.09
N MET A 122 0.21 -10.06 -2.23
CA MET A 122 1.67 -10.28 -2.23
C MET A 122 2.14 -11.01 -0.97
N LEU A 123 1.54 -10.73 0.20
CA LEU A 123 1.91 -11.38 1.46
C LEU A 123 1.80 -12.90 1.37
N ASP A 124 0.68 -13.40 0.87
CA ASP A 124 0.44 -14.82 0.66
C ASP A 124 1.33 -15.40 -0.45
N ARG A 125 1.50 -14.66 -1.57
CA ARG A 125 2.31 -15.14 -2.70
C ARG A 125 3.79 -15.27 -2.40
N LEU A 126 4.30 -14.47 -1.46
CA LEU A 126 5.70 -14.51 -1.02
C LEU A 126 5.91 -15.32 0.26
N ASP A 127 4.85 -15.88 0.86
CA ASP A 127 4.88 -16.46 2.22
C ASP A 127 5.52 -15.48 3.23
N TYR A 128 5.17 -14.20 3.10
CA TYR A 128 5.68 -13.10 3.90
C TYR A 128 4.53 -12.38 4.61
N PHE A 129 4.37 -12.66 5.90
CA PHE A 129 3.37 -12.00 6.76
C PHE A 129 4.08 -11.09 7.76
N PRO A 130 3.94 -9.76 7.67
CA PRO A 130 4.58 -8.84 8.59
C PRO A 130 3.88 -8.85 9.96
N ASP A 131 4.63 -8.60 11.03
CA ASP A 131 4.03 -8.38 12.35
C ASP A 131 3.29 -7.03 12.38
N VAL A 132 3.80 -6.03 11.66
CA VAL A 132 3.22 -4.70 11.53
C VAL A 132 3.11 -4.28 10.07
N LEU A 133 1.91 -3.94 9.63
CA LEU A 133 1.64 -3.21 8.38
C LEU A 133 1.43 -1.73 8.73
N HIS A 134 2.33 -0.87 8.26
CA HIS A 134 2.31 0.57 8.50
C HIS A 134 1.92 1.31 7.22
N ALA A 135 0.64 1.68 7.13
CA ALA A 135 0.08 2.42 6.02
C ALA A 135 0.26 3.93 6.20
N ASN A 136 0.64 4.63 5.13
CA ASN A 136 0.85 6.07 5.10
C ASN A 136 -0.10 6.74 4.10
N ASP A 137 -0.89 7.70 4.60
CA ASP A 137 -1.89 8.49 3.86
C ASP A 137 -2.97 7.67 3.12
N TRP A 138 -3.90 8.39 2.49
CA TRP A 138 -5.12 7.81 1.92
C TRP A 138 -4.87 6.79 0.80
N GLN A 139 -3.74 6.88 0.09
CA GLN A 139 -3.36 5.99 -1.01
C GLN A 139 -3.13 4.54 -0.53
N SER A 140 -2.72 4.37 0.72
CA SER A 140 -2.53 3.06 1.34
C SER A 140 -3.61 2.71 2.37
N ALA A 141 -4.55 3.61 2.66
CA ALA A 141 -5.62 3.42 3.65
C ALA A 141 -6.43 2.13 3.42
N LEU A 142 -6.68 1.78 2.15
CA LEU A 142 -7.40 0.56 1.80
C LEU A 142 -6.66 -0.72 2.20
N THR A 143 -5.33 -0.72 2.37
CA THR A 143 -4.62 -1.90 2.90
C THR A 143 -5.08 -2.23 4.31
N VAL A 144 -5.23 -1.23 5.18
CA VAL A 144 -5.71 -1.39 6.56
C VAL A 144 -7.18 -1.80 6.58
N ILE A 145 -8.00 -1.12 5.77
CA ILE A 145 -9.44 -1.41 5.69
C ILE A 145 -9.68 -2.84 5.20
N TYR A 146 -9.03 -3.24 4.11
CA TYR A 146 -9.16 -4.59 3.58
C TYR A 146 -8.55 -5.62 4.52
N LEU A 147 -7.41 -5.33 5.16
CA LEU A 147 -6.83 -6.21 6.16
C LEU A 147 -7.88 -6.55 7.23
N LYS A 148 -8.52 -5.54 7.81
CA LYS A 148 -9.53 -5.72 8.86
C LYS A 148 -10.80 -6.41 8.36
N CYS A 149 -11.32 -5.97 7.22
CA CYS A 149 -12.65 -6.35 6.75
C CYS A 149 -12.65 -7.69 6.01
N LYS A 150 -11.64 -7.95 5.19
CA LYS A 150 -11.65 -9.04 4.18
C LYS A 150 -10.58 -10.10 4.41
N TYR A 151 -9.45 -9.74 5.00
CA TYR A 151 -8.29 -10.63 5.11
C TYR A 151 -8.07 -11.16 6.53
N ALA A 152 -8.55 -10.50 7.58
CA ALA A 152 -8.27 -10.85 8.97
C ALA A 152 -8.60 -12.30 9.37
N SER A 153 -9.56 -12.95 8.69
CA SER A 153 -9.92 -14.35 8.92
C SER A 153 -9.14 -15.35 8.05
N ARG A 154 -8.30 -14.88 7.13
CA ARG A 154 -7.47 -15.74 6.27
C ARG A 154 -6.24 -16.22 7.04
N PRO A 155 -5.74 -17.44 6.76
CA PRO A 155 -4.48 -17.92 7.34
C PRO A 155 -3.34 -16.92 7.14
N GLY A 156 -2.52 -16.69 8.18
CA GLY A 156 -1.38 -15.75 8.14
C GLY A 156 -1.73 -14.28 8.44
N TYR A 157 -2.94 -13.81 8.13
CA TYR A 157 -3.29 -12.39 8.27
C TYR A 157 -3.81 -11.99 9.65
N SER A 158 -4.36 -12.93 10.44
CA SER A 158 -5.01 -12.61 11.72
C SER A 158 -4.07 -12.02 12.78
N GLY A 159 -2.76 -12.25 12.64
CA GLY A 159 -1.74 -11.74 13.56
C GLY A 159 -1.21 -10.35 13.22
N ILE A 160 -1.47 -9.86 12.00
CA ILE A 160 -0.88 -8.61 11.51
C ILE A 160 -1.49 -7.43 12.26
N LYS A 161 -0.64 -6.61 12.89
CA LYS A 161 -1.03 -5.33 13.49
C LYS A 161 -0.93 -4.22 12.47
N SER A 162 -1.83 -3.26 12.56
CA SER A 162 -1.93 -2.15 11.61
C SER A 162 -1.66 -0.80 12.28
N VAL A 163 -0.76 -0.03 11.68
CA VAL A 163 -0.50 1.37 12.03
C VAL A 163 -0.85 2.23 10.83
N TYR A 164 -1.51 3.34 11.06
CA TYR A 164 -1.87 4.30 10.02
C TYR A 164 -1.31 5.68 10.34
N THR A 165 -0.56 6.29 9.44
CA THR A 165 -0.04 7.65 9.64
C THR A 165 -0.61 8.61 8.62
N ILE A 166 -1.07 9.76 9.11
CA ILE A 166 -1.60 10.87 8.33
C ILE A 166 -0.52 11.94 8.25
N HIS A 167 0.03 12.16 7.06
CA HIS A 167 1.02 13.22 6.82
C HIS A 167 0.34 14.52 6.37
N ASN A 168 -0.83 14.42 5.73
CA ASN A 168 -1.61 15.58 5.36
C ASN A 168 -3.13 15.35 5.48
N ILE A 169 -3.76 16.03 6.45
CA ILE A 169 -5.19 15.97 6.73
C ILE A 169 -6.08 16.53 5.61
N GLU A 170 -5.51 17.33 4.70
CA GLU A 170 -6.21 17.89 3.55
C GLU A 170 -6.62 16.81 2.55
N TYR A 171 -5.77 15.78 2.35
CA TYR A 171 -5.97 14.73 1.36
C TYR A 171 -6.48 13.44 2.02
N GLN A 172 -7.80 13.25 2.02
CA GLN A 172 -8.46 12.19 2.78
C GLN A 172 -8.90 10.97 1.94
N GLY A 173 -8.74 11.02 0.61
CA GLY A 173 -9.30 10.03 -0.30
C GLY A 173 -10.83 10.03 -0.23
N LYS A 174 -11.44 11.17 -0.56
CA LYS A 174 -12.90 11.34 -0.60
C LYS A 174 -13.46 10.97 -1.98
N TYR A 175 -14.52 10.16 -2.01
CA TYR A 175 -15.16 9.69 -3.24
C TYR A 175 -16.69 9.66 -3.13
N ASP A 176 -17.37 9.69 -4.28
CA ASP A 176 -18.82 9.48 -4.35
C ASP A 176 -19.21 8.04 -3.96
N HIS A 177 -20.40 7.84 -3.41
CA HIS A 177 -20.89 6.52 -3.00
C HIS A 177 -20.97 5.49 -4.13
N ALA A 178 -21.09 5.90 -5.39
CA ALA A 178 -21.15 4.99 -6.54
C ALA A 178 -19.89 4.11 -6.70
N ILE A 179 -18.73 4.56 -6.20
CA ILE A 179 -17.47 3.81 -6.28
C ILE A 179 -17.43 2.64 -5.28
N LEU A 180 -18.27 2.68 -4.24
CA LEU A 180 -18.16 1.79 -3.09
C LEU A 180 -18.28 0.33 -3.48
N SER A 181 -19.31 -0.01 -4.26
CA SER A 181 -19.57 -1.39 -4.70
C SER A 181 -18.75 -1.77 -5.93
N THR A 182 -18.57 -0.81 -6.83
CA THR A 182 -18.02 -1.05 -8.18
C THR A 182 -16.49 -1.12 -8.21
N VAL A 183 -15.82 -0.60 -7.17
CA VAL A 183 -14.35 -0.57 -7.08
C VAL A 183 -13.87 -1.05 -5.71
N PHE A 184 -14.37 -0.48 -4.62
CA PHE A 184 -13.86 -0.82 -3.28
C PHE A 184 -14.42 -2.14 -2.73
N GLU A 185 -15.62 -2.53 -3.19
CA GLU A 185 -16.34 -3.73 -2.75
C GLU A 185 -16.52 -3.76 -1.22
N LEU A 186 -16.90 -2.62 -0.63
CA LEU A 186 -17.03 -2.44 0.82
C LEU A 186 -18.50 -2.31 1.26
N ASP A 187 -19.46 -2.81 0.49
CA ASP A 187 -20.90 -2.70 0.76
C ASP A 187 -21.27 -3.11 2.20
N TRP A 188 -20.71 -4.22 2.68
CA TRP A 188 -21.00 -4.78 4.00
C TRP A 188 -20.32 -4.01 5.14
N TRP A 189 -19.35 -3.15 4.80
CA TRP A 189 -18.57 -2.32 5.73
C TRP A 189 -18.76 -0.84 5.42
N ARG A 190 -19.87 -0.46 4.77
CA ARG A 190 -20.13 0.92 4.36
C ARG A 190 -19.98 1.91 5.51
N ASN A 191 -20.48 1.58 6.70
CA ASN A 191 -20.42 2.41 7.90
C ASN A 191 -18.98 2.77 8.33
N ILE A 192 -17.99 1.95 7.95
CA ILE A 192 -16.60 2.20 8.26
C ILE A 192 -16.06 3.37 7.43
N VAL A 193 -16.52 3.53 6.19
CA VAL A 193 -15.99 4.53 5.25
C VAL A 193 -16.96 5.68 4.94
N ASP A 194 -18.25 5.54 5.27
CA ASP A 194 -19.25 6.58 5.06
C ASP A 194 -19.07 7.72 6.07
N TYR A 195 -18.82 8.93 5.57
CA TYR A 195 -18.60 10.12 6.38
C TYR A 195 -18.88 11.40 5.57
N ASP A 196 -19.63 12.34 6.17
CA ASP A 196 -19.89 13.67 5.59
C ASP A 196 -20.48 13.63 4.17
N GLY A 197 -21.41 12.69 3.93
CA GLY A 197 -22.09 12.53 2.64
C GLY A 197 -21.22 11.97 1.51
N CYS A 198 -20.07 11.37 1.83
CA CYS A 198 -19.19 10.74 0.87
C CYS A 198 -18.52 9.48 1.44
N ILE A 199 -17.78 8.76 0.59
CA ILE A 199 -16.83 7.73 1.03
C ILE A 199 -15.53 8.43 1.42
N ASN A 200 -15.00 8.15 2.61
CA ASN A 200 -13.78 8.71 3.14
C ASN A 200 -12.82 7.58 3.58
N LEU A 201 -11.77 7.37 2.80
CA LEU A 201 -10.81 6.28 3.03
C LEU A 201 -9.95 6.52 4.28
N MET A 202 -9.54 7.76 4.55
CA MET A 202 -8.80 8.11 5.75
C MET A 202 -9.60 7.78 7.01
N LYS A 203 -10.88 8.18 7.05
CA LYS A 203 -11.80 7.83 8.16
C LYS A 203 -11.86 6.32 8.34
N GLY A 204 -12.01 5.56 7.24
CA GLY A 204 -12.04 4.10 7.31
C GLY A 204 -10.75 3.49 7.86
N ALA A 205 -9.59 4.03 7.50
CA ALA A 205 -8.31 3.57 8.04
C ALA A 205 -8.17 3.89 9.54
N ILE A 206 -8.61 5.07 9.98
CA ILE A 206 -8.62 5.45 11.41
C ILE A 206 -9.45 4.46 12.24
N GLU A 207 -10.63 4.08 11.74
CA GLU A 207 -11.54 3.15 12.42
C GLU A 207 -11.03 1.71 12.45
N CYS A 208 -10.22 1.33 11.45
CA CYS A 208 -9.72 -0.04 11.30
C CYS A 208 -8.36 -0.28 11.96
N ALA A 209 -7.51 0.74 12.03
CA ALA A 209 -6.12 0.61 12.48
C ALA A 209 -6.03 0.29 13.98
N ASP A 210 -5.01 -0.48 14.38
CA ASP A 210 -4.72 -0.69 15.80
C ASP A 210 -4.12 0.58 16.43
N LYS A 211 -3.43 1.40 15.62
CA LYS A 211 -2.89 2.72 15.99
C LYS A 211 -2.93 3.73 14.83
N VAL A 212 -3.17 4.99 15.20
CA VAL A 212 -3.06 6.18 14.34
C VAL A 212 -2.10 7.16 14.99
#